data_AF-A0A0D8XD92-F1
#
_entry.id   AF-A0A0D8XD92-F1
#
_cell.length_a   1.000
_cell.length_b   1.000
_cell.length_c   1.000
_cell.angle_alpha   90.00
_cell.angle_beta   90.00
_cell.angle_gamma   90.00
#
_symmetry.space_group_name_H-M   'P 1'
#
loop_
_entity.id
_entity.type
_entity.pdbx_description
1 polymer ?
#
loop_
_entity_poly.entity_id
_entity_poly.type
_entity_poly.pdbx_seq_one_letter_code
_entity_poly.pdbx_strand_id
1 'polypeptide(L)'
;MGRKEVEAIPWLLNEVGIAHMVTATEYITQYDAILAEIFLKCKAMPGAERLVRHFHKKGIPQAICSGSRSITFGPKREPHKEWLDFITLKKKPDDPSKVLVFEDSPNGGRSAKAAGMKCVMVPNEKFFKEALDIGLVFSRLRS
;
A
#
# COMPACT_ATOMS: atom_id res chain seq x y z
N MET A 1 2.44 -15.30 -2.36
CA MET A 1 2.88 -14.21 -3.27
C MET A 1 1.69 -13.38 -3.70
N GLY A 2 1.86 -12.07 -3.89
CA GLY A 2 0.84 -11.25 -4.54
C GLY A 2 0.68 -11.67 -6.01
N ARG A 3 -0.55 -11.82 -6.47
CA ARG A 3 -0.88 -12.12 -7.88
C ARG A 3 -1.39 -10.85 -8.54
N LYS A 4 -1.07 -10.66 -9.82
CA LYS A 4 -1.70 -9.60 -10.60
C LYS A 4 -3.18 -9.89 -10.71
N GLU A 5 -3.98 -8.84 -10.80
CA GLU A 5 -5.44 -8.95 -10.88
C GLU A 5 -5.91 -9.83 -12.04
N VAL A 6 -5.25 -9.70 -13.20
CA VAL A 6 -5.48 -10.52 -14.41
C VAL A 6 -5.24 -12.02 -14.20
N GLU A 7 -4.45 -12.40 -13.20
CA GLU A 7 -4.20 -13.80 -12.83
C GLU A 7 -5.08 -14.22 -11.63
N ALA A 8 -5.29 -13.30 -10.69
CA ALA A 8 -5.99 -13.56 -9.45
C ALA A 8 -7.51 -13.73 -9.65
N ILE A 9 -8.11 -12.90 -10.51
CA ILE A 9 -9.57 -12.91 -10.72
C ILE A 9 -10.01 -14.19 -11.43
N PRO A 10 -9.42 -14.63 -12.56
CA PRO A 10 -9.80 -15.92 -13.15
C PRO A 10 -9.66 -17.07 -12.15
N TRP A 11 -8.59 -17.08 -11.36
CA TRP A 11 -8.41 -18.08 -10.31
C TRP A 11 -9.53 -18.02 -9.26
N LEU A 12 -9.85 -16.82 -8.75
CA LEU A 12 -10.93 -16.61 -7.78
C LEU A 12 -12.30 -17.06 -8.32
N LEU A 13 -12.65 -16.69 -9.56
CA LEU A 13 -13.92 -17.04 -10.16
C LEU A 13 -14.09 -18.56 -10.33
N ASN A 14 -13.00 -19.25 -10.67
CA ASN A 14 -12.99 -20.71 -10.73
C ASN A 14 -13.09 -21.34 -9.33
N GLU A 15 -12.32 -20.85 -8.37
CA GLU A 15 -12.30 -21.37 -6.99
C GLU A 15 -13.66 -21.25 -6.31
N VAL A 16 -14.38 -20.15 -6.52
CA VAL A 16 -15.73 -19.94 -5.96
C VAL A 16 -16.84 -20.50 -6.85
N GLY A 17 -16.50 -21.12 -7.98
CA GLY A 17 -17.43 -21.84 -8.85
C GLY A 17 -18.32 -20.96 -9.75
N ILE A 18 -18.03 -19.67 -9.89
CA ILE A 18 -18.88 -18.71 -10.65
C ILE A 18 -18.30 -18.30 -12.01
N ALA A 19 -17.18 -18.90 -12.44
CA ALA A 19 -16.54 -18.57 -13.72
C ALA A 19 -17.44 -18.79 -14.95
N HIS A 20 -18.50 -19.59 -14.82
CA HIS A 20 -19.51 -19.79 -15.85
C HIS A 20 -20.61 -18.71 -15.86
N MET A 21 -20.71 -17.91 -14.81
CA MET A 21 -21.73 -16.87 -14.65
C MET A 21 -21.23 -15.47 -15.01
N VAL A 22 -19.93 -15.22 -14.85
CA VAL A 22 -19.32 -13.91 -15.09
C VAL A 22 -17.90 -14.10 -15.64
N THR A 23 -17.57 -13.33 -16.67
CA THR A 23 -16.19 -13.31 -17.20
C THR A 23 -15.29 -12.47 -16.29
N ALA A 24 -13.98 -12.70 -16.35
CA ALA A 24 -13.01 -11.92 -15.58
C ALA A 24 -13.11 -10.41 -15.90
N THR A 25 -13.33 -10.05 -17.18
CA THR A 25 -13.46 -8.65 -17.60
C THR A 25 -14.72 -7.98 -17.03
N GLU A 26 -15.86 -8.67 -17.08
CA GLU A 26 -17.11 -8.15 -16.48
C GLU A 26 -16.97 -7.98 -14.98
N TYR A 27 -16.34 -8.96 -14.30
CA TYR A 27 -16.07 -8.87 -12.87
C TYR A 27 -15.18 -7.66 -12.55
N ILE A 28 -14.06 -7.48 -13.26
CA ILE A 28 -13.14 -6.34 -13.06
C ILE A 28 -13.89 -5.01 -13.23
N THR A 29 -14.72 -4.92 -14.25
CA THR A 29 -15.46 -3.69 -14.56
C THR A 29 -16.42 -3.32 -13.41
N GLN A 30 -17.18 -4.29 -12.90
CA GLN A 30 -18.08 -4.08 -11.77
C GLN A 30 -17.30 -3.80 -10.47
N TYR A 31 -16.20 -4.54 -10.26
CA TYR A 31 -15.33 -4.38 -9.11
C TYR A 31 -14.71 -2.98 -9.04
N ASP A 32 -14.22 -2.45 -10.16
CA ASP A 32 -13.65 -1.11 -10.24
C ASP A 32 -14.67 -0.02 -9.94
N ALA A 33 -15.91 -0.15 -10.44
CA ALA A 33 -16.99 0.78 -10.16
C ALA A 33 -17.30 0.83 -8.65
N ILE A 34 -17.42 -0.34 -8.01
CA ILE A 34 -17.66 -0.45 -6.58
C ILE A 34 -16.49 0.12 -5.77
N LEU A 35 -15.25 -0.21 -6.16
CA LEU A 35 -14.06 0.26 -5.46
C LEU A 35 -13.89 1.77 -5.53
N ALA A 36 -14.22 2.41 -6.66
CA ALA A 36 -14.13 3.85 -6.80
C ALA A 36 -14.95 4.58 -5.71
N GLU A 37 -16.17 4.10 -5.42
CA GLU A 37 -17.01 4.66 -4.36
C GLU A 37 -16.49 4.35 -2.96
N ILE A 38 -15.96 3.14 -2.74
CA ILE A 38 -15.43 2.73 -1.44
C ILE A 38 -14.16 3.52 -1.10
N PHE A 39 -13.26 3.74 -2.05
CA PHE A 39 -12.01 4.45 -1.81
C PHE A 39 -12.21 5.89 -1.35
N LEU A 40 -13.25 6.56 -1.86
CA LEU A 40 -13.60 7.90 -1.42
C LEU A 40 -14.01 7.97 0.07
N LYS A 41 -14.39 6.84 0.66
CA LYS A 41 -14.79 6.70 2.07
C LYS A 41 -13.69 6.10 2.94
N CYS A 42 -12.56 5.69 2.37
CA CYS A 42 -11.45 5.11 3.12
C CYS A 42 -10.86 6.15 4.07
N LYS A 43 -10.63 5.72 5.32
CA LYS A 43 -9.95 6.54 6.33
C LYS A 43 -8.45 6.24 6.27
N ALA A 44 -7.65 7.27 6.54
CA ALA A 44 -6.22 7.10 6.73
C ALA A 44 -5.95 6.20 7.95
N MET A 45 -4.85 5.44 7.89
CA MET A 45 -4.38 4.71 9.06
C MET A 45 -4.09 5.68 10.21
N PRO A 46 -4.43 5.32 11.47
CA PRO A 46 -4.12 6.17 12.62
C PRO A 46 -2.65 6.58 12.62
N GLY A 47 -2.39 7.88 12.81
CA GLY A 47 -1.03 8.43 12.86
C GLY A 47 -0.31 8.64 11.52
N ALA A 48 -0.85 8.17 10.38
CA ALA A 48 -0.23 8.35 9.07
C ALA A 48 -0.09 9.84 8.70
N GLU A 49 -1.16 10.61 8.82
CA GLU A 49 -1.15 12.05 8.54
C GLU A 49 -0.17 12.80 9.46
N ARG A 50 -0.19 12.51 10.76
CA ARG A 50 0.72 13.16 11.73
C ARG A 50 2.18 12.90 11.37
N LEU A 51 2.51 11.68 10.96
CA LEU A 51 3.86 11.30 10.54
C LEU A 51 4.31 12.11 9.31
N VAL A 52 3.47 12.19 8.28
CA VAL A 52 3.79 12.93 7.05
C VAL A 52 3.98 14.41 7.32
N ARG A 53 3.07 15.02 8.09
CA ARG A 53 3.19 16.43 8.50
C ARG A 53 4.45 16.67 9.34
N HIS A 54 4.81 15.73 10.23
CA HIS A 54 6.03 15.83 11.01
C HIS A 54 7.29 15.81 10.13
N PHE A 55 7.38 14.84 9.21
CA PHE A 55 8.51 14.76 8.27
C PHE A 55 8.60 15.98 7.38
N HIS A 56 7.46 16.49 6.89
CA HIS A 56 7.42 17.73 6.12
C HIS A 56 7.94 18.93 6.94
N LYS A 57 7.46 19.11 8.19
CA LYS A 57 7.93 20.17 9.11
C LYS A 57 9.42 20.06 9.41
N LYS A 58 9.99 18.86 9.37
CA LYS A 58 11.43 18.60 9.59
C LYS A 58 12.27 18.65 8.31
N GLY A 59 11.66 18.94 7.15
CA GLY A 59 12.37 19.00 5.88
C GLY A 59 12.88 17.64 5.39
N ILE A 60 12.30 16.54 5.86
CA ILE A 60 12.68 15.18 5.46
C ILE A 60 12.04 14.88 4.10
N PRO A 61 12.80 14.51 3.05
CA PRO A 61 12.25 14.11 1.76
C PRO A 61 11.40 12.84 1.87
N GLN A 62 10.24 12.82 1.22
CA GLN A 62 9.27 11.72 1.30
C GLN A 62 8.80 11.30 -0.09
N ALA A 63 8.62 9.99 -0.30
CA ALA A 63 8.05 9.40 -1.52
C ALA A 63 6.92 8.41 -1.17
N ILE A 64 5.97 8.22 -2.09
CA ILE A 64 4.99 7.13 -2.04
C ILE A 64 5.40 6.08 -3.06
N CYS A 65 5.51 4.83 -2.63
CA CYS A 65 5.65 3.67 -3.51
C CYS A 65 4.42 2.79 -3.35
N SER A 66 3.65 2.58 -4.42
CA SER A 66 2.41 1.82 -4.38
C SER A 66 2.34 0.83 -5.53
N GLY A 67 1.95 -0.41 -5.25
CA GLY A 67 1.61 -1.42 -6.26
C GLY A 67 0.18 -1.29 -6.81
N SER A 68 -0.54 -0.22 -6.45
CA SER A 68 -1.91 0.02 -6.94
C SER A 68 -1.93 0.30 -8.45
N ARG A 69 -3.01 -0.09 -9.12
CA ARG A 69 -3.27 0.34 -10.51
C ARG A 69 -3.49 1.84 -10.58
N SER A 70 -3.04 2.48 -11.66
CA SER A 70 -3.19 3.92 -11.88
C SER A 70 -4.64 4.40 -11.73
N ILE A 71 -5.61 3.62 -12.22
CA ILE A 71 -7.04 3.94 -12.11
C ILE A 71 -7.55 3.97 -10.66
N THR A 72 -6.97 3.15 -9.77
CA THR A 72 -7.36 3.08 -8.36
C THR A 72 -6.57 4.03 -7.46
N PHE A 73 -5.41 4.53 -7.91
CA PHE A 73 -4.55 5.36 -7.07
C PHE A 73 -5.16 6.74 -6.80
N GLY A 74 -5.74 7.39 -7.82
CA GLY A 74 -6.38 8.70 -7.69
C GLY A 74 -7.49 8.71 -6.63
N PRO A 75 -8.52 7.85 -6.75
CA PRO A 75 -9.61 7.76 -5.77
C PRO A 75 -9.14 7.47 -4.34
N LYS A 76 -8.07 6.69 -4.14
CA LYS A 76 -7.48 6.43 -2.81
C LYS A 76 -6.80 7.66 -2.22
N ARG A 77 -6.18 8.48 -3.07
CA ARG A 77 -5.46 9.69 -2.66
C ARG A 77 -6.41 10.83 -2.33
N GLU A 78 -7.50 10.95 -3.07
CA GLU A 78 -8.38 12.14 -3.04
C GLU A 78 -8.85 12.54 -1.63
N PRO A 79 -9.37 11.63 -0.78
CA PRO A 79 -9.82 11.97 0.58
C PRO A 79 -8.69 12.42 1.52
N HIS A 80 -7.44 12.27 1.09
CA HIS A 80 -6.23 12.48 1.88
C HIS A 80 -5.25 13.47 1.23
N LYS A 81 -5.71 14.15 0.16
CA LYS A 81 -4.88 15.03 -0.67
C LYS A 81 -4.15 16.09 0.14
N GLU A 82 -4.82 16.68 1.13
CA GLU A 82 -4.29 17.79 1.94
C GLU A 82 -2.92 17.49 2.57
N TRP A 83 -2.69 16.28 3.06
CA TRP A 83 -1.41 15.89 3.65
C TRP A 83 -0.55 15.05 2.71
N LEU A 84 -1.15 14.29 1.78
CA LEU A 84 -0.39 13.53 0.78
C LEU A 84 0.32 14.42 -0.25
N ASP A 85 -0.11 15.67 -0.42
CA ASP A 85 0.57 16.66 -1.26
C ASP A 85 1.95 17.07 -0.70
N PHE A 86 2.24 16.82 0.58
CA PHE A 86 3.58 17.00 1.14
C PHE A 86 4.58 15.91 0.72
N ILE A 87 4.10 14.82 0.13
CA ILE A 87 4.94 13.71 -0.34
C ILE A 87 5.27 13.91 -1.81
N THR A 88 6.39 14.57 -2.09
CA THR A 88 6.70 15.12 -3.42
C THR A 88 7.90 14.47 -4.12
N LEU A 89 8.70 13.65 -3.42
CA LEU A 89 9.90 13.07 -3.99
C LEU A 89 9.55 12.05 -5.08
N LYS A 90 9.97 12.36 -6.32
CA LYS A 90 9.84 11.47 -7.48
C LYS A 90 11.16 10.78 -7.87
N LYS A 91 12.29 11.31 -7.37
CA LYS A 91 13.63 10.79 -7.67
C LYS A 91 13.94 9.59 -6.77
N LYS A 92 14.55 8.55 -7.35
CA LYS A 92 15.17 7.48 -6.57
C LYS A 92 16.30 8.05 -5.69
N PRO A 93 16.39 7.67 -4.40
CA PRO A 93 17.49 8.05 -3.53
C PRO A 93 18.80 7.39 -4.00
N ASP A 94 19.92 8.11 -3.82
CA ASP A 94 21.23 7.65 -4.29
C ASP A 94 21.82 6.56 -3.37
N ASP A 95 21.53 6.63 -2.06
CA ASP A 95 21.98 5.66 -1.04
C ASP A 95 20.77 4.99 -0.36
N PRO A 96 20.49 3.71 -0.66
CA PRO A 96 19.36 2.98 -0.09
C PRO A 96 19.43 2.84 1.44
N SER A 97 20.61 2.82 2.04
CA SER A 97 20.79 2.64 3.49
C SER A 97 20.29 3.84 4.31
N LYS A 98 20.12 4.99 3.63
CA LYS A 98 19.56 6.23 4.18
C LYS A 98 18.04 6.35 3.96
N VAL A 99 17.40 5.30 3.45
CA VAL A 99 15.95 5.25 3.23
C VAL A 99 15.30 4.46 4.36
N LEU A 100 14.21 5.02 4.91
CA LEU A 100 13.32 4.35 5.85
C LEU A 100 11.98 4.07 5.15
N VAL A 101 11.60 2.81 5.09
CA VAL A 101 10.34 2.34 4.51
C VAL A 101 9.34 2.04 5.63
N PHE A 102 8.09 2.44 5.44
CA PHE A 102 6.94 2.02 6.26
C PHE A 102 6.08 1.10 5.40
N GLU A 103 5.81 -0.12 5.87
CA GLU A 103 5.12 -1.11 5.05
C GLU A 103 4.27 -2.07 5.88
N ASP A 104 3.09 -2.46 5.37
CA ASP A 104 2.18 -3.38 6.07
C ASP A 104 2.32 -4.83 5.59
N SER A 105 2.76 -5.04 4.34
CA SER A 105 2.83 -6.35 3.72
C SER A 105 4.23 -6.99 3.83
N PRO A 106 4.33 -8.29 4.13
CA PRO A 106 5.62 -8.99 4.12
C PRO A 106 6.38 -8.90 2.80
N ASN A 107 5.66 -8.90 1.67
CA ASN A 107 6.29 -8.80 0.35
C ASN A 107 6.96 -7.45 0.14
N GLY A 108 6.28 -6.35 0.50
CA GLY A 108 6.86 -5.01 0.43
C GLY A 108 8.05 -4.87 1.38
N GLY A 109 7.92 -5.37 2.62
CA GLY A 109 8.99 -5.29 3.60
C GLY A 109 10.24 -6.06 3.20
N ARG A 110 10.09 -7.28 2.65
CA ARG A 110 11.21 -8.03 2.07
C ARG A 110 11.85 -7.29 0.89
N SER A 111 11.04 -6.64 0.06
CA SER A 111 11.54 -5.84 -1.07
C SER A 111 12.38 -4.67 -0.59
N ALA A 112 11.95 -3.96 0.46
CA ALA A 112 12.73 -2.89 1.09
C ALA A 112 14.08 -3.39 1.63
N LYS A 113 14.07 -4.51 2.37
CA LYS A 113 15.30 -5.13 2.91
C LYS A 113 16.25 -5.56 1.80
N ALA A 114 15.74 -6.21 0.76
CA ALA A 114 16.53 -6.64 -0.40
C ALA A 114 17.14 -5.45 -1.16
N ALA A 115 16.46 -4.29 -1.17
CA ALA A 115 16.97 -3.05 -1.73
C ALA A 115 18.02 -2.36 -0.84
N GLY A 116 18.36 -2.90 0.33
CA GLY A 116 19.31 -2.30 1.29
C GLY A 116 18.72 -1.15 2.10
N MET A 117 17.39 -1.03 2.16
CA MET A 117 16.69 0.01 2.92
C MET A 117 16.33 -0.46 4.34
N LYS A 118 16.17 0.49 5.26
CA LYS A 118 15.61 0.21 6.59
C LYS A 118 14.09 0.06 6.46
N CYS A 119 13.50 -0.91 7.16
CA CYS A 119 12.06 -1.16 7.10
C CYS A 119 11.44 -1.18 8.49
N VAL A 120 10.37 -0.40 8.63
CA VAL A 120 9.44 -0.42 9.75
C VAL A 120 8.14 -1.06 9.28
N MET A 121 7.78 -2.19 9.88
CA MET A 121 6.58 -2.92 9.54
C MET A 121 5.40 -2.41 10.39
N VAL A 122 4.26 -2.13 9.76
CA VAL A 122 2.97 -1.83 10.42
C VAL A 122 1.92 -2.84 9.93
N PRO A 123 2.08 -4.14 10.25
CA PRO A 123 1.34 -5.20 9.59
C PRO A 123 -0.09 -5.35 10.13
N ASN A 124 -0.95 -5.97 9.33
CA ASN A 124 -2.16 -6.61 9.87
C ASN A 124 -1.78 -7.73 10.85
N GLU A 125 -2.64 -8.00 11.84
CA GLU A 125 -2.39 -8.99 12.89
C GLU A 125 -1.94 -10.37 12.38
N LYS A 126 -2.54 -10.83 11.28
CA LYS A 126 -2.20 -12.12 10.67
C LYS A 126 -0.74 -12.23 10.20
N PHE A 127 -0.06 -11.11 9.98
CA PHE A 127 1.31 -11.06 9.49
C PHE A 127 2.33 -10.69 10.56
N PHE A 128 1.95 -10.53 11.84
CA PHE A 128 2.89 -10.11 12.90
C PHE A 128 4.13 -10.99 12.99
N LYS A 129 3.95 -12.33 13.01
CA LYS A 129 5.07 -13.27 13.13
C LYS A 129 6.06 -13.12 11.96
N GLU A 130 5.53 -13.08 10.74
CA GLU A 130 6.34 -12.93 9.54
C GLU A 130 7.02 -11.55 9.46
N ALA A 131 6.37 -10.50 9.97
CA ALA A 131 6.91 -9.15 9.98
C ALA A 131 8.10 -8.98 10.94
N LEU A 132 8.14 -9.75 12.04
CA LEU A 132 9.26 -9.72 13.01
C LEU A 132 10.59 -10.15 12.38
N ASP A 133 10.55 -11.04 11.39
CA ASP A 133 11.75 -11.50 10.67
C ASP A 133 12.25 -10.50 9.61
N ILE A 134 11.42 -9.50 9.29
CA ILE A 134 11.67 -8.54 8.20
C ILE A 134 12.30 -7.25 8.72
N GLY A 135 11.73 -6.64 9.77
CA GLY A 135 12.16 -5.33 10.26
C GLY A 135 11.60 -4.98 11.64
N LEU A 136 11.75 -3.72 12.04
CA LEU A 136 11.18 -3.24 13.30
C LEU A 136 9.66 -3.21 13.18
N VAL A 137 8.96 -3.90 14.07
CA VAL A 137 7.49 -4.01 13.99
C VAL A 137 6.83 -3.05 14.98
N PHE A 138 5.91 -2.23 14.48
CA PHE A 138 4.95 -1.50 15.30
C PHE A 138 3.57 -2.09 15.12
N SER A 139 2.83 -2.22 16.22
CA SER A 139 1.45 -2.68 16.16
C SER A 139 0.53 -1.63 15.55
N ARG A 140 0.79 -0.34 15.82
CA ARG A 140 0.13 0.83 15.23
C ARG A 140 1.05 2.04 15.25
N LEU A 141 0.88 2.95 14.31
CA LEU A 141 1.35 4.33 14.50
C LEU A 141 0.40 4.97 15.54
N ARG A 142 0.95 5.51 16.63
CA ARG A 142 0.13 6.14 17.70
C ARG A 142 -0.65 7.33 17.14
N SER A 143 -1.73 7.78 17.78
CA SER A 143 -2.50 9.00 17.42
C SER A 143 -1.81 10.28 17.85
#